data_AF-A0A2R5L6E0-F1
#
_entry.id   AF-A0A2R5L6E0-F1
#
_cell.length_a   1.000
_cell.length_b   1.000
_cell.length_c   1.000
_cell.angle_alpha   90.00
_cell.angle_beta   90.00
_cell.angle_gamma   90.00
#
_symmetry.space_group_name_H-M   'P 1'
#
loop_
_entity.id
_entity.type
_entity.pdbx_description
1 polymer ?
#
loop_
_entity_poly.entity_id
_entity_poly.type
_entity_poly.pdbx_seq_one_letter_code
_entity_poly.pdbx_strand_id
1 'polypeptide(L)'
;EFEKKVIRSLNMITLRLQQHSEQLDVITSHLQKPRDLSTDDVLTEPFTDVESLLAFDRGLHASSGKREKLLQYIITLGGNNNGDKARRFLCQLMTDAVALQFSWKGAHGKNRFKSLECASIICRAITMTPNSGTIAETEKAIMTWLRHAGDRMKKRNAQEEDL
;
A
#
# COMPACT_ATOMS: atom_id res chain seq x y z
N GLU A 1 -8.36 -59.69 11.53
CA GLU A 1 -8.08 -58.90 10.31
C GLU A 1 -8.72 -57.51 10.29
N PHE A 2 -10.03 -57.37 10.50
CA PHE A 2 -10.71 -56.06 10.48
C PHE A 2 -10.18 -55.08 11.52
N GLU A 3 -10.09 -55.51 12.78
CA GLU A 3 -9.62 -54.67 13.90
C GLU A 3 -8.20 -54.12 13.67
N LYS A 4 -7.28 -54.97 13.19
CA LYS A 4 -5.91 -54.53 12.83
C LYS A 4 -5.91 -53.48 11.73
N LYS A 5 -6.82 -53.56 10.76
CA LYS A 5 -6.96 -52.54 9.70
C LYS A 5 -7.52 -51.24 10.28
N VAL A 6 -8.51 -51.31 11.17
CA VAL A 6 -9.09 -50.13 11.84
C VAL A 6 -8.03 -49.41 12.69
N ILE A 7 -7.27 -50.14 13.51
CA ILE A 7 -6.20 -49.56 14.34
C ILE A 7 -5.14 -48.88 13.48
N ARG A 8 -4.72 -49.50 12.36
CA ARG A 8 -3.79 -48.87 11.42
C ARG A 8 -4.34 -47.57 10.83
N SER A 9 -5.62 -47.56 10.43
CA SER A 9 -6.27 -46.36 9.90
C SER A 9 -6.35 -45.25 10.96
N LEU A 10 -6.68 -45.59 12.21
CA LEU A 10 -6.71 -44.62 13.32
C LEU A 10 -5.32 -44.04 13.60
N ASN A 11 -4.27 -44.87 13.59
CA ASN A 11 -2.90 -44.40 13.77
C ASN A 11 -2.48 -43.46 12.63
N MET A 12 -2.87 -43.77 11.38
CA MET A 12 -2.60 -42.89 10.23
C MET A 12 -3.35 -41.56 10.33
N ILE A 13 -4.60 -41.56 10.80
CA ILE A 13 -5.37 -40.34 11.04
C ILE A 13 -4.70 -39.51 12.14
N THR A 14 -4.29 -40.14 13.24
CA THR A 14 -3.62 -39.48 14.36
C THR A 14 -2.31 -38.82 13.92
N LEU A 15 -1.50 -39.53 13.13
CA LEU A 15 -0.26 -38.99 12.60
C LEU A 15 -0.50 -37.78 11.70
N ARG A 16 -1.51 -37.83 10.82
CA ARG A 16 -1.88 -36.69 9.97
C ARG A 16 -2.40 -35.51 10.76
N LEU A 17 -3.18 -35.73 11.82
CA LEU A 17 -3.66 -34.67 12.71
C LEU A 17 -2.49 -33.97 13.40
N GLN A 18 -1.50 -34.72 13.87
CA GLN A 18 -0.30 -34.15 14.47
C GLN A 18 0.48 -33.30 13.46
N GLN A 19 0.69 -33.81 12.25
CA GLN A 19 1.36 -33.07 11.17
C GLN A 19 0.61 -31.77 10.82
N HIS A 20 -0.72 -31.80 10.76
CA HIS A 20 -1.52 -30.59 10.51
C HIS A 20 -1.42 -29.60 11.69
N SER A 21 -1.37 -30.07 12.93
CA SER A 21 -1.15 -29.20 14.11
C SER A 21 0.17 -28.46 14.01
N GLU A 22 1.25 -29.17 13.66
CA GLU A 22 2.58 -28.57 13.46
C GLU A 22 2.56 -27.52 12.34
N GLN A 23 1.87 -27.80 11.23
CA GLN A 23 1.70 -26.84 10.14
C GLN A 23 0.91 -25.60 10.57
N LEU A 24 -0.14 -25.77 11.38
CA LEU A 24 -0.92 -24.66 11.92
C LEU A 24 -0.12 -23.81 12.90
N ASP A 25 0.73 -24.42 13.73
CA ASP A 25 1.60 -23.69 14.65
C ASP A 25 2.60 -22.82 13.88
N VAL A 26 3.19 -23.34 12.80
CA VAL A 26 4.07 -22.55 11.91
C VAL A 26 3.32 -21.37 11.30
N ILE A 27 2.13 -21.59 10.73
CA ILE A 27 1.31 -20.51 10.14
C ILE A 27 0.97 -19.45 11.19
N THR A 28 0.50 -19.89 12.36
CA THR A 28 0.15 -18.99 13.48
C THR A 28 1.37 -18.18 13.92
N SER A 29 2.56 -18.78 13.99
CA SER A 29 3.79 -18.07 14.36
C SER A 29 4.17 -16.97 13.35
N HIS A 30 3.94 -17.20 12.05
CA HIS A 30 4.15 -16.20 11.01
C HIS A 30 3.14 -15.05 11.08
N LEU A 31 1.90 -15.34 11.49
CA LEU A 31 0.84 -14.35 11.66
C LEU A 31 0.98 -13.53 12.96
N GLN A 32 1.50 -14.15 14.02
CA GLN A 32 1.70 -13.53 15.32
C GLN A 32 2.93 -12.63 15.40
N LYS A 33 3.81 -12.64 14.39
CA LYS A 33 4.95 -11.72 14.34
C LYS A 33 4.37 -10.30 14.45
N PRO A 34 4.61 -9.59 15.57
CA PRO A 34 4.02 -8.27 15.76
C PRO A 34 4.50 -7.45 14.57
N ARG A 35 3.53 -7.08 13.74
CA ARG A 35 3.75 -6.15 12.65
C ARG A 35 3.98 -4.85 13.41
N ASP A 36 5.26 -4.54 13.70
CA ASP A 36 5.68 -3.30 14.33
C ASP A 36 5.39 -2.18 13.33
N LEU A 37 4.09 -1.86 13.27
CA LEU A 37 3.48 -0.85 12.44
C LEU A 37 3.25 0.33 13.35
N SER A 38 4.34 0.93 13.84
CA SER A 38 4.29 2.37 14.11
C SER A 38 4.01 3.05 12.77
N THR A 39 2.72 3.14 12.39
CA THR A 39 2.26 3.88 11.20
C THR A 39 2.64 5.35 11.30
N ASP A 40 2.82 5.83 12.53
CA ASP A 40 3.29 7.17 12.87
C ASP A 40 4.70 7.47 12.36
N ASP A 41 5.53 6.48 12.03
CA ASP A 41 6.93 6.71 11.58
C ASP A 41 7.09 6.82 10.05
N VAL A 42 6.04 6.58 9.26
CA VAL A 42 6.17 6.49 7.80
C VAL A 42 5.83 7.82 7.11
N LEU A 43 4.66 8.37 7.42
CA LEU A 43 4.18 9.67 6.94
C LEU A 43 3.34 10.31 8.05
N THR A 44 3.87 11.35 8.69
CA THR A 44 3.17 12.11 9.74
C THR A 44 2.21 13.15 9.15
N GLU A 45 2.68 13.89 8.15
CA GLU A 45 1.90 14.93 7.47
C GLU A 45 2.17 14.91 5.95
N PRO A 46 1.21 15.35 5.13
CA PRO A 46 1.41 15.46 3.69
C PRO A 46 2.50 16.47 3.35
N PHE A 47 3.39 16.11 2.42
CA PHE A 47 4.43 17.03 1.97
C PHE A 47 3.83 18.29 1.33
N THR A 48 4.32 19.44 1.80
CA THR A 48 3.93 20.79 1.32
C THR A 48 4.87 21.34 0.26
N ASP A 49 6.06 20.74 0.12
CA ASP A 49 7.06 21.13 -0.87
C ASP A 49 7.57 19.92 -1.67
N VAL A 50 7.99 20.20 -2.92
CA VAL A 50 8.44 19.16 -3.85
C VAL A 50 9.78 18.56 -3.42
N GLU A 51 10.69 19.35 -2.83
CA GLU A 51 12.03 18.88 -2.50
C GLU A 51 12.01 17.88 -1.35
N SER A 52 11.20 18.10 -0.32
CA SER A 52 10.98 17.16 0.78
C SER A 52 10.39 15.85 0.30
N LEU A 53 9.41 15.88 -0.62
CA LEU A 53 8.87 14.67 -1.22
C LEU A 53 9.95 13.90 -2.01
N LEU A 54 10.79 14.60 -2.78
CA LEU A 54 11.89 13.97 -3.52
C LEU A 54 12.98 13.44 -2.58
N ALA A 55 13.27 14.13 -1.48
CA ALA A 55 14.21 13.68 -0.46
C ALA A 55 13.72 12.40 0.23
N PHE A 56 12.42 12.35 0.56
CA PHE A 56 11.77 11.15 1.06
C PHE A 56 11.89 9.99 0.06
N ASP A 57 11.59 10.23 -1.21
CA ASP A 57 11.65 9.22 -2.27
C ASP A 57 13.08 8.68 -2.50
N ARG A 58 14.10 9.55 -2.44
CA ARG A 58 15.52 9.14 -2.43
C ARG A 58 15.83 8.25 -1.22
N GLY A 59 15.25 8.54 -0.07
CA GLY A 59 15.34 7.71 1.13
C GLY A 59 14.73 6.32 0.96
N LEU A 60 13.66 6.19 0.17
CA LEU A 60 13.05 4.89 -0.18
C LEU A 60 13.98 4.07 -1.09
N HIS A 61 14.59 4.70 -2.09
CA HIS A 61 15.57 4.02 -2.94
C HIS A 61 16.76 3.46 -2.15
N ALA A 62 17.22 4.18 -1.13
CA ALA A 62 18.35 3.79 -0.31
C ALA A 62 18.07 2.68 0.72
N SER A 63 16.81 2.42 1.09
CA SER A 63 16.49 1.51 2.20
C SER A 63 15.33 0.56 1.89
N SER A 64 15.62 -0.74 1.80
CA SER A 64 14.59 -1.79 1.71
C SER A 64 13.64 -1.79 2.90
N GLY A 65 14.13 -1.51 4.11
CA GLY A 65 13.31 -1.41 5.31
C GLY A 65 12.27 -0.29 5.23
N LYS A 66 12.64 0.89 4.73
CA LYS A 66 11.69 2.00 4.52
C LYS A 66 10.63 1.66 3.46
N ARG A 67 11.03 0.97 2.39
CA ARG A 67 10.09 0.51 1.35
C ARG A 67 9.07 -0.48 1.90
N GLU A 68 9.52 -1.43 2.71
CA GLU A 68 8.61 -2.40 3.33
C GLU A 68 7.65 -1.72 4.31
N LYS A 69 8.15 -0.81 5.15
CA LYS A 69 7.30 -0.02 6.05
C LYS A 69 6.23 0.77 5.28
N LEU A 70 6.60 1.45 4.19
CA LEU A 70 5.67 2.19 3.36
C LEU A 70 4.66 1.27 2.66
N LEU A 71 5.10 0.12 2.16
CA LEU A 71 4.24 -0.88 1.55
C LEU A 71 3.18 -1.38 2.54
N GLN A 72 3.60 -1.73 3.76
CA GLN A 72 2.68 -2.16 4.81
C GLN A 72 1.70 -1.03 5.19
N TYR A 73 2.18 0.20 5.32
CA TYR A 73 1.33 1.36 5.57
C TYR A 73 0.24 1.51 4.50
N ILE A 74 0.58 1.44 3.21
CA ILE A 74 -0.40 1.51 2.12
C ILE A 74 -1.44 0.39 2.20
N ILE A 75 -1.01 -0.83 2.55
CA ILE A 75 -1.94 -1.95 2.74
C ILE A 75 -2.92 -1.67 3.88
N THR A 76 -2.48 -1.04 4.97
CA THR A 76 -3.32 -0.74 6.13
C THR A 76 -4.36 0.36 5.90
N LEU A 77 -4.15 1.28 4.94
CA LEU A 77 -5.10 2.36 4.64
C LEU A 77 -6.47 1.84 4.16
N GLY A 78 -6.50 0.63 3.59
CA GLY A 78 -7.70 0.02 3.05
C GLY A 78 -8.33 0.83 1.91
N GLY A 79 -9.57 0.50 1.57
CA GLY A 79 -10.34 1.16 0.52
C GLY A 79 -11.16 0.18 -0.31
N ASN A 80 -12.22 0.69 -0.92
CA ASN A 80 -13.23 -0.15 -1.59
C ASN A 80 -12.77 -0.65 -2.96
N ASN A 81 -11.81 0.04 -3.59
CA ASN A 81 -11.23 -0.34 -4.87
C ASN A 81 -9.81 0.25 -5.00
N ASN A 82 -9.09 -0.16 -6.05
CA ASN A 82 -7.72 0.29 -6.33
C ASN A 82 -7.61 1.82 -6.40
N GLY A 83 -8.58 2.48 -7.02
CA GLY A 83 -8.57 3.93 -7.14
C GLY A 83 -8.76 4.63 -5.79
N ASP A 84 -9.65 4.13 -4.94
CA ASP A 84 -9.84 4.65 -3.58
C ASP A 84 -8.56 4.49 -2.74
N LYS A 85 -7.97 3.28 -2.74
CA LYS A 85 -6.69 2.99 -2.07
C LYS A 85 -5.58 3.97 -2.50
N ALA A 86 -5.41 4.14 -3.81
CA ALA A 86 -4.40 5.05 -4.35
C ALA A 86 -4.64 6.50 -3.92
N ARG A 87 -5.89 6.98 -3.99
CA ARG A 87 -6.23 8.36 -3.60
C ARG A 87 -6.01 8.60 -2.10
N ARG A 88 -6.42 7.66 -1.24
CA ARG A 88 -6.20 7.75 0.21
C ARG A 88 -4.73 7.91 0.52
N PHE A 89 -3.88 7.09 -0.09
CA PHE A 89 -2.44 7.22 0.08
C PHE A 89 -1.90 8.55 -0.47
N LEU A 90 -2.30 8.96 -1.67
CA LEU A 90 -1.83 10.22 -2.27
C LEU A 90 -2.17 11.44 -1.40
N CYS A 91 -3.34 11.45 -0.76
CA CYS A 91 -3.72 12.50 0.20
C CYS A 91 -2.84 12.51 1.46
N GLN A 92 -2.36 11.34 1.91
CA GLN A 92 -1.41 11.24 3.03
C GLN A 92 0.01 11.59 2.59
N LEU A 93 0.34 11.39 1.32
CA LEU A 93 1.66 11.65 0.79
C LEU A 93 1.91 13.14 0.57
N MET A 94 0.99 13.87 -0.08
CA MET A 94 1.27 15.23 -0.50
C MET A 94 0.03 16.12 -0.56
N THR A 95 0.25 17.42 -0.43
CA THR A 95 -0.78 18.44 -0.67
C THR A 95 -1.13 18.59 -2.15
N ASP A 96 -2.28 19.21 -2.45
CA ASP A 96 -2.65 19.52 -3.85
C ASP A 96 -1.68 20.51 -4.51
N ALA A 97 -1.01 21.36 -3.73
CA ALA A 97 0.03 22.27 -4.20
C ALA A 97 1.24 21.52 -4.76
N VAL A 98 1.70 20.48 -4.03
CA VAL A 98 2.76 19.59 -4.52
C VAL A 98 2.24 18.76 -5.69
N ALA A 99 1.05 18.18 -5.60
CA ALA A 99 0.47 17.35 -6.65
C ALA A 99 0.37 18.07 -8.01
N LEU A 100 0.10 19.38 -8.02
CA LEU A 100 0.07 20.22 -9.22
C LEU A 100 1.41 20.25 -9.97
N GLN A 101 2.53 20.08 -9.27
CA GLN A 101 3.89 20.07 -9.84
C GLN A 101 4.24 18.73 -10.49
N PHE A 102 3.37 17.74 -10.38
CA PHE A 102 3.57 16.41 -10.94
C PHE A 102 2.58 16.10 -12.06
N SER A 103 3.03 15.23 -12.96
CA SER A 103 2.14 14.46 -13.81
C SER A 103 2.72 13.06 -13.97
N TRP A 104 1.89 12.09 -14.37
CA TRP A 104 2.35 10.71 -14.48
C TRP A 104 3.57 10.54 -15.39
N LYS A 105 3.54 11.16 -16.58
CA LYS A 105 4.63 11.08 -17.58
C LYS A 105 5.55 12.31 -17.64
N GLY A 106 5.30 13.34 -16.82
CA GLY A 106 6.08 14.60 -16.85
C GLY A 106 5.69 15.53 -18.00
N ALA A 107 4.41 15.60 -18.34
CA ALA A 107 3.88 16.50 -19.36
C ALA A 107 4.00 17.96 -18.92
N HIS A 108 4.20 18.86 -19.89
CA HIS A 108 4.25 20.32 -19.68
C HIS A 108 5.28 20.79 -18.65
N GLY A 109 6.47 20.16 -18.63
CA GLY A 109 7.55 20.53 -17.71
C GLY A 109 7.35 20.09 -16.26
N LYS A 110 6.26 19.37 -15.96
CA LYS A 110 6.00 18.83 -14.62
C LYS A 110 6.92 17.66 -14.29
N ASN A 111 7.14 17.43 -13.01
CA ASN A 111 7.89 16.29 -12.52
C ASN A 111 7.20 14.97 -12.87
N ARG A 112 8.00 13.93 -13.14
CA ARG A 112 7.51 12.59 -13.48
C ARG A 112 7.17 11.82 -12.21
N PHE A 113 5.88 11.63 -11.95
CA PHE A 113 5.46 10.86 -10.78
C PHE A 113 5.79 9.37 -10.93
N LYS A 114 5.66 8.81 -12.15
CA LYS A 114 5.91 7.38 -12.40
C LYS A 114 7.35 6.92 -12.11
N SER A 115 8.30 7.85 -12.05
CA SER A 115 9.72 7.52 -11.80
C SER A 115 10.08 7.51 -10.31
N LEU A 116 9.15 7.91 -9.44
CA LEU A 116 9.36 7.88 -8.00
C LEU A 116 9.21 6.44 -7.48
N GLU A 117 10.02 6.06 -6.50
CA GLU A 117 9.90 4.78 -5.81
C GLU A 117 8.53 4.67 -5.13
N CYS A 118 7.99 5.77 -4.60
CA CYS A 118 6.65 5.79 -4.00
C CYS A 118 5.57 5.35 -5.00
N ALA A 119 5.69 5.69 -6.29
CA ALA A 119 4.73 5.26 -7.31
C ALA A 119 4.79 3.74 -7.55
N SER A 120 6.00 3.18 -7.58
CA SER A 120 6.23 1.74 -7.67
C SER A 120 5.62 1.00 -6.46
N ILE A 121 5.83 1.53 -5.25
CA ILE A 121 5.32 0.94 -4.01
C ILE A 121 3.80 0.98 -3.95
N ILE A 122 3.15 2.09 -4.36
CA ILE A 122 1.68 2.17 -4.45
C ILE A 122 1.13 1.05 -5.34
N CYS A 123 1.66 0.93 -6.55
CA CYS A 123 1.21 -0.08 -7.51
C CYS A 123 1.38 -1.49 -6.93
N ARG A 124 2.54 -1.79 -6.33
CA ARG A 124 2.81 -3.08 -5.71
C ARG A 124 1.85 -3.36 -4.55
N ALA A 125 1.72 -2.43 -3.60
CA ALA A 125 0.89 -2.59 -2.41
C ALA A 125 -0.57 -2.87 -2.78
N ILE A 126 -1.11 -2.16 -3.78
CA ILE A 126 -2.48 -2.34 -4.22
C ILE A 126 -2.67 -3.72 -4.88
N THR A 127 -1.74 -4.17 -5.72
CA THR A 127 -1.81 -5.50 -6.36
C THR A 127 -1.61 -6.68 -5.42
N MET A 128 -1.05 -6.46 -4.22
CA MET A 128 -0.87 -7.50 -3.21
C MET A 128 -2.15 -7.76 -2.40
N THR A 129 -3.18 -6.92 -2.55
CA THR A 129 -4.43 -7.10 -1.80
C THR A 129 -5.38 -8.08 -2.50
N PRO A 130 -6.08 -8.96 -1.76
CA PRO A 130 -7.09 -9.84 -2.36
C PRO A 130 -8.15 -9.04 -3.12
N ASN A 131 -8.60 -9.56 -4.27
CA ASN A 131 -9.55 -8.90 -5.17
C ASN A 131 -9.08 -7.52 -5.68
N SER A 132 -7.76 -7.28 -5.72
CA SER A 132 -7.22 -6.08 -6.35
C SER A 132 -7.44 -6.09 -7.85
N GLY A 133 -7.79 -4.93 -8.39
CA GLY A 133 -7.76 -4.71 -9.84
C GLY A 133 -6.34 -4.66 -10.41
N THR A 134 -6.19 -4.20 -11.65
CA THR A 134 -4.90 -4.19 -12.35
C THR A 134 -3.99 -3.03 -11.94
N ILE A 135 -2.69 -3.14 -12.26
CA ILE A 135 -1.74 -2.04 -12.17
C ILE A 135 -2.24 -0.85 -13.00
N ALA A 136 -2.72 -1.10 -14.21
CA ALA A 136 -3.19 -0.06 -15.13
C ALA A 136 -4.35 0.77 -14.55
N GLU A 137 -5.27 0.14 -13.82
CA GLU A 137 -6.35 0.86 -13.12
C GLU A 137 -5.82 1.77 -12.01
N THR A 138 -4.81 1.29 -11.28
CA THR A 138 -4.12 2.07 -10.24
C THR A 138 -3.40 3.27 -10.86
N GLU A 139 -2.63 3.05 -11.93
CA GLU A 139 -1.96 4.14 -12.65
C GLU A 139 -2.97 5.16 -13.19
N LYS A 140 -4.09 4.71 -13.76
CA LYS A 140 -5.16 5.58 -14.26
C LYS A 140 -5.79 6.39 -13.13
N ALA A 141 -5.98 5.81 -11.95
CA ALA A 141 -6.47 6.52 -10.78
C ALA A 141 -5.46 7.59 -10.32
N ILE A 142 -4.17 7.27 -10.25
CA ILE A 142 -3.10 8.23 -9.90
C ILE A 142 -3.05 9.37 -10.93
N MET A 143 -3.03 9.05 -12.23
CA MET A 143 -3.08 10.01 -13.33
C MET A 143 -4.23 11.00 -13.19
N THR A 144 -5.42 10.46 -12.90
CA THR A 144 -6.65 11.25 -12.79
C THR A 144 -6.61 12.13 -11.54
N TRP A 145 -6.13 11.60 -10.43
CA TRP A 145 -5.97 12.37 -9.19
C TRP A 145 -4.95 13.50 -9.35
N LEU A 146 -3.78 13.27 -9.98
CA LEU A 146 -2.82 14.33 -10.25
C LEU A 146 -3.40 15.41 -11.19
N ARG A 147 -4.16 15.03 -12.22
CA ARG A 147 -4.80 15.96 -13.15
C ARG A 147 -5.75 16.93 -12.44
N HIS A 148 -6.57 16.41 -11.52
CA HIS A 148 -7.57 17.20 -10.81
C HIS A 148 -7.04 17.91 -9.56
N ALA A 149 -5.72 17.95 -9.33
CA ALA A 149 -5.15 18.66 -8.18
C ALA A 149 -5.52 20.15 -8.17
N GLY A 150 -5.52 20.81 -9.35
CA GLY A 150 -5.92 22.21 -9.47
C GLY A 150 -7.39 22.44 -9.16
N ASP A 151 -8.27 21.55 -9.62
CA ASP A 151 -9.71 21.65 -9.34
C ASP A 151 -10.01 21.43 -7.84
N ARG A 152 -9.30 20.48 -7.20
CA ARG A 152 -9.41 20.23 -5.77
C ARG A 152 -8.95 21.42 -4.93
N MET A 153 -7.85 22.06 -5.33
CA MET A 153 -7.35 23.27 -4.65
C MET A 153 -8.37 24.41 -4.74
N LYS A 154 -8.89 24.70 -5.94
CA LYS A 154 -9.91 25.75 -6.11
C LYS A 154 -11.16 25.47 -5.26
N LYS A 155 -11.62 24.22 -5.24
CA LYS A 155 -12.78 23.83 -4.44
C LYS A 155 -12.55 24.03 -2.94
N ARG A 156 -11.33 23.75 -2.45
CA ARG A 156 -10.99 23.94 -1.04
C ARG A 156 -10.97 25.42 -0.66
N ASN A 157 -10.32 26.25 -1.47
CA ASN A 157 -10.25 27.69 -1.22
C ASN A 157 -11.64 28.34 -1.21
N ALA A 158 -12.53 27.96 -2.14
CA ALA A 158 -13.90 28.46 -2.16
C ALA A 158 -14.68 28.08 -0.88
N GLN A 159 -14.43 26.89 -0.32
CA GLN A 159 -15.06 26.46 0.95
C GLN A 159 -14.52 27.20 2.17
N GLU A 160 -13.26 27.63 2.14
CA GLU A 160 -12.64 28.44 3.20
C GLU A 160 -13.09 29.90 3.16
N GLU A 161 -13.43 30.44 1.98
CA GLU A 161 -13.96 31.80 1.81
C GLU A 161 -15.44 31.93 2.23
N ASP A 162 -16.20 30.83 2.22
CA ASP A 162 -17.61 30.78 2.62
C ASP A 162 -17.82 30.58 4.15
N LEU A 163 -16.74 30.43 4.94
CA LEU A 163 -16.73 30.21 6.39
C LEU A 163 -16.33 31.47 7.18
#